data_AF-G8BYP3-F1
#
_entry.id   AF-G8BYP3-F1
#
_cell.length_a   1.000
_cell.length_b   1.000
_cell.length_c   1.000
_cell.angle_alpha   90.00
_cell.angle_beta   90.00
_cell.angle_gamma   90.00
#
_symmetry.space_group_name_H-M   'P 1'
#
loop_
_entity.id
_entity.type
_entity.pdbx_description
1 polymer ?
#
loop_
_entity_poly.entity_id
_entity_poly.type
_entity_poly.pdbx_seq_one_letter_code
_entity_poly.pdbx_strand_id
1 'polypeptide(L)'
;MNHNSDALVNFWQVIENVLDLSGQDPQNFTKDVINSKLVEFIKKSSDLYMVYLKEDRDFCHLGLILIESPFFQNNKEFCIRKFLSLLSIDILEMGMKFLISYILLLECKKDLTSIDIMVKFQGFGVFYKTLYTQFLYLQKYGDTVHEDDEVEIEIITSMRNVSTVLLDILYQTLKYSRCDYEHLQVIDDFFVDYLLTSLRSDVLDDMFNNAKFRLLLSLNEQYMMFSKSKGLENKVFIFLLKDDTPRTFLNLILLKFNRREDPSQHIMMCKMIYLIISTTENNFAKDYLYLNDLNVFVDVLIRELQNLSINDELLRHTLLRLLPPLLQNTELADTQYRKNDIEDLLYSLISSNSLYSSDENELQYNLTVSLAKKCLTHVSWLSMTPINDKSYLADSDPDLSRSSTFSLSNADSLSSIPAQQNALYTQQQVQAKNQDSKSFKKPLPPPPPPPSRKKHSH
;
A
#
# COMPACT_ATOMS: atom_id res chain seq x y z
N MET A 1 19.04 3.20 40.85
CA MET A 1 19.23 3.42 39.41
C MET A 1 20.00 2.28 38.72
N ASN A 2 20.86 1.50 39.41
CA ASN A 2 21.58 0.36 38.80
C ASN A 2 20.72 -0.89 38.53
N HIS A 3 19.71 -1.19 39.37
CA HIS A 3 18.89 -2.40 39.21
C HIS A 3 18.12 -2.48 37.88
N ASN A 4 17.75 -1.34 37.29
CA ASN A 4 17.00 -1.34 36.03
C ASN A 4 17.91 -1.58 34.81
N SER A 5 19.18 -1.16 34.90
CA SER A 5 20.19 -1.39 33.85
C SER A 5 20.64 -2.85 33.84
N ASP A 6 20.90 -3.44 35.01
CA ASP A 6 21.33 -4.84 35.11
C ASP A 6 20.21 -5.81 34.70
N ALA A 7 18.96 -5.49 35.02
CA ALA A 7 17.79 -6.27 34.57
C ALA A 7 17.61 -6.21 33.04
N LEU A 8 17.85 -5.05 32.43
CA LEU A 8 17.74 -4.86 30.98
C LEU A 8 18.88 -5.56 30.22
N VAL A 9 20.11 -5.54 30.74
CA VAL A 9 21.23 -6.32 30.18
C VAL A 9 20.98 -7.82 30.30
N ASN A 10 20.49 -8.28 31.45
CA ASN A 10 20.12 -9.68 31.65
C ASN A 10 19.00 -10.11 30.70
N PHE A 11 18.02 -9.23 30.43
CA PHE A 11 16.97 -9.50 29.45
C PHE A 11 17.52 -9.78 28.04
N TRP A 12 18.36 -8.89 27.50
CA TRP A 12 18.91 -9.09 26.15
C TRP A 12 19.77 -10.36 26.06
N GLN A 13 20.55 -10.65 27.10
CA GLN A 13 21.30 -11.91 27.19
C GLN A 13 20.39 -13.13 27.19
N VAL A 14 19.29 -13.10 27.96
CA VAL A 14 18.32 -14.21 27.99
C VAL A 14 17.67 -14.42 26.63
N ILE A 15 17.31 -13.35 25.94
CA ILE A 15 16.69 -13.39 24.60
C ILE A 15 17.67 -13.96 23.56
N GLU A 16 18.92 -13.51 23.56
CA GLU A 16 19.98 -14.05 22.68
C GLU A 16 20.26 -15.54 22.97
N ASN A 17 20.33 -15.92 24.25
CA ASN A 17 20.58 -17.29 24.67
C ASN A 17 19.48 -18.27 24.25
N VAL A 18 18.22 -17.83 24.11
CA VAL A 18 17.12 -18.67 23.60
C VAL A 18 17.39 -19.12 22.16
N LEU A 19 18.04 -18.25 21.38
CA LEU A 19 18.36 -18.50 19.98
C LEU A 19 19.70 -19.23 19.80
N ASP A 20 20.52 -19.31 20.85
CA ASP A 20 21.79 -20.00 20.78
C ASP A 20 21.59 -21.51 20.55
N LEU A 21 22.31 -22.01 19.55
CA LEU A 21 22.30 -23.39 19.10
C LEU A 21 23.62 -24.10 19.44
N SER A 22 24.59 -23.40 20.04
CA SER A 22 25.98 -23.81 20.23
C SER A 22 26.21 -25.03 21.16
N GLY A 23 25.15 -25.60 21.74
CA GLY A 23 25.21 -26.77 22.63
C GLY A 23 24.34 -27.97 22.23
N GLN A 24 23.71 -27.96 21.05
CA GLN A 24 22.82 -29.06 20.61
C GLN A 24 23.41 -29.82 19.43
N ASP A 25 23.38 -31.16 19.50
CA ASP A 25 23.89 -32.02 18.42
C ASP A 25 23.22 -31.70 17.07
N PRO A 26 23.97 -31.60 15.96
CA PRO A 26 23.46 -31.34 14.62
C PRO A 26 22.34 -32.30 14.15
N GLN A 27 22.24 -33.49 14.76
CA GLN A 27 21.20 -34.48 14.45
C GLN A 27 19.88 -34.27 15.21
N ASN A 28 19.85 -33.39 16.23
CA ASN A 28 18.66 -33.09 17.04
C ASN A 28 17.88 -31.84 16.59
N PHE A 29 18.28 -31.18 15.49
CA PHE A 29 17.56 -30.04 14.89
C PHE A 29 16.29 -30.49 14.16
N THR A 30 15.36 -31.10 14.91
CA THR A 30 14.03 -31.43 14.39
C THR A 30 13.19 -30.15 14.35
N LYS A 31 12.25 -30.05 13.41
CA LYS A 31 11.30 -28.92 13.30
C LYS A 31 10.57 -28.61 14.62
N ASP A 32 10.39 -29.61 15.48
CA ASP A 32 9.76 -29.45 16.80
C ASP A 32 10.62 -28.67 17.80
N VAL A 33 11.95 -28.83 17.74
CA VAL A 33 12.89 -28.05 18.58
C VAL A 33 12.90 -26.60 18.14
N ILE A 34 12.93 -26.36 16.81
CA ILE A 34 12.84 -25.02 16.22
C ILE A 34 11.53 -24.35 16.62
N ASN A 35 10.41 -25.06 16.50
CA ASN A 35 9.11 -24.56 16.94
C ASN A 35 9.09 -24.18 18.42
N SER A 36 9.65 -25.04 19.28
CA SER A 36 9.66 -24.81 20.73
C SER A 36 10.47 -23.58 21.09
N LYS A 37 11.69 -23.44 20.53
CA LYS A 37 12.54 -22.24 20.74
C LYS A 37 11.90 -20.97 20.19
N LEU A 38 11.28 -21.04 19.01
CA LEU A 38 10.62 -19.88 18.41
C LEU A 38 9.42 -19.39 19.26
N VAL A 39 8.60 -20.32 19.75
CA VAL A 39 7.47 -19.99 20.62
C VAL A 39 7.96 -19.49 21.98
N GLU A 40 9.02 -20.08 22.53
CA GLU A 40 9.66 -19.62 23.76
C GLU A 40 10.19 -18.20 23.62
N PHE A 41 10.86 -17.88 22.51
CA PHE A 41 11.35 -16.53 22.20
C PHE A 41 10.19 -15.52 22.18
N ILE A 42 9.11 -15.82 21.47
CA ILE A 42 7.94 -14.93 21.38
C ILE A 42 7.25 -14.80 22.75
N LYS A 43 7.12 -15.88 23.52
CA LYS A 43 6.48 -15.83 24.83
C LYS A 43 7.28 -14.97 25.80
N LYS A 44 8.59 -15.21 25.93
CA LYS A 44 9.47 -14.40 26.79
C LYS A 44 9.49 -12.93 26.38
N SER A 45 9.45 -12.66 25.07
CA SER A 45 9.37 -11.28 24.56
C SER A 45 8.03 -10.63 24.87
N SER A 46 6.92 -11.37 24.80
CA SER A 46 5.56 -10.88 25.10
C SER A 46 5.35 -10.66 26.59
N ASP A 47 5.85 -11.53 27.45
CA ASP A 47 5.70 -11.41 28.91
C ASP A 47 6.37 -10.14 29.47
N LEU A 48 7.28 -9.54 28.70
CA LEU A 48 7.99 -8.31 29.02
C LEU A 48 7.63 -7.14 28.09
N TYR A 49 6.60 -7.34 27.24
CA TYR A 49 5.96 -6.30 26.44
C TYR A 49 5.42 -5.19 27.36
N MET A 50 5.64 -3.93 26.99
CA MET A 50 5.35 -2.73 27.80
C MET A 50 6.13 -2.59 29.12
N VAL A 51 6.87 -3.61 29.58
CA VAL A 51 7.74 -3.53 30.75
C VAL A 51 9.12 -2.97 30.38
N TYR A 52 9.80 -3.62 29.42
CA TYR A 52 11.12 -3.22 28.92
C TYR A 52 11.12 -2.82 27.45
N LEU A 53 10.11 -3.24 26.69
CA LEU A 53 9.94 -2.86 25.29
C LEU A 53 8.94 -1.70 25.22
N LYS A 54 9.44 -0.47 25.08
CA LYS A 54 8.59 0.73 25.11
C LYS A 54 8.72 1.58 23.85
N GLU A 55 9.90 1.60 23.26
CA GLU A 55 10.19 2.41 22.08
C GLU A 55 10.30 1.55 20.81
N ASP A 56 10.05 2.16 19.65
CA ASP A 56 10.22 1.51 18.34
C ASP A 56 11.61 0.91 18.16
N ARG A 57 12.64 1.52 18.76
CA ARG A 57 14.02 1.01 18.74
C ARG A 57 14.14 -0.35 19.42
N ASP A 58 13.43 -0.57 20.52
CA ASP A 58 13.50 -1.82 21.28
C ASP A 58 12.89 -2.96 20.47
N PHE A 59 11.73 -2.71 19.85
CA PHE A 59 11.08 -3.68 18.96
C PHE A 59 11.93 -3.98 17.73
N CYS A 60 12.57 -2.96 17.14
CA CYS A 60 13.51 -3.12 16.04
C CYS A 60 14.70 -3.99 16.45
N HIS A 61 15.31 -3.70 17.60
CA HIS A 61 16.44 -4.47 18.09
C HIS A 61 16.07 -5.93 18.35
N LEU A 62 14.94 -6.18 19.03
CA LEU A 62 14.44 -7.53 19.28
C LEU A 62 14.20 -8.31 17.98
N GLY A 63 13.56 -7.67 17.01
CA GLY A 63 13.28 -8.31 15.72
C GLY A 63 14.56 -8.60 14.93
N LEU A 64 15.55 -7.70 14.97
CA LEU A 64 16.85 -7.92 14.35
C LEU A 64 17.62 -9.07 15.02
N ILE A 65 17.60 -9.19 16.34
CA ILE A 65 18.22 -10.34 17.05
C ILE A 65 17.72 -11.66 16.47
N LEU A 66 16.40 -11.79 16.26
CA LEU A 66 15.85 -13.00 15.66
C LEU A 66 16.19 -13.12 14.18
N ILE A 67 15.90 -12.09 13.39
CA ILE A 67 16.04 -12.14 11.92
C ILE A 67 17.50 -12.38 11.51
N GLU A 68 18.47 -11.75 12.18
CA GLU A 68 19.89 -11.88 11.84
C GLU A 68 20.54 -13.14 12.40
N SER A 69 19.85 -13.85 13.30
CA SER A 69 20.35 -15.10 13.84
C SER A 69 20.49 -16.18 12.75
N PRO A 70 21.52 -17.05 12.85
CA PRO A 70 21.63 -18.22 11.97
C PRO A 70 20.45 -19.18 12.16
N PHE A 71 19.82 -19.16 13.34
CA PHE A 71 18.59 -19.90 13.63
C PHE A 71 17.47 -19.54 12.65
N PHE A 72 17.20 -18.26 12.47
CA PHE A 72 16.14 -17.79 11.57
C PHE A 72 16.54 -17.93 10.11
N GLN A 73 17.75 -17.52 9.72
CA GLN A 73 18.18 -17.56 8.31
C GLN A 73 18.16 -18.98 7.73
N ASN A 74 18.60 -19.99 8.50
CA ASN A 74 18.59 -21.38 8.05
C ASN A 74 17.17 -22.00 8.01
N ASN A 75 16.20 -21.42 8.72
CA ASN A 75 14.85 -21.97 8.87
C ASN A 75 13.74 -20.98 8.47
N LYS A 76 14.08 -19.99 7.63
CA LYS A 76 13.23 -18.81 7.31
C LYS A 76 11.80 -19.19 6.94
N GLU A 77 11.64 -20.10 5.98
CA GLU A 77 10.33 -20.56 5.51
C GLU A 77 9.47 -21.16 6.64
N PHE A 78 10.11 -21.96 7.51
CA PHE A 78 9.42 -22.57 8.65
C PHE A 78 8.99 -21.52 9.68
N CYS A 79 9.87 -20.59 10.02
CA CYS A 79 9.59 -19.52 10.98
C CYS A 79 8.45 -18.63 10.50
N ILE A 80 8.48 -18.18 9.24
CA ILE A 80 7.41 -17.37 8.64
C ILE A 80 6.08 -18.12 8.67
N ARG A 81 6.06 -19.39 8.22
CA ARG A 81 4.84 -20.21 8.27
C ARG A 81 4.32 -20.38 9.70
N LYS A 82 5.20 -20.54 10.69
CA LYS A 82 4.80 -20.66 12.09
C LYS A 82 4.21 -19.35 12.61
N PHE A 83 4.80 -18.20 12.26
CA PHE A 83 4.26 -16.89 12.61
C PHE A 83 2.86 -16.66 12.04
N LEU A 84 2.65 -16.99 10.77
CA LEU A 84 1.31 -16.92 10.16
C LEU A 84 0.31 -17.85 10.87
N SER A 85 0.74 -19.06 11.22
CA SER A 85 -0.09 -20.00 11.99
C SER A 85 -0.45 -19.46 13.37
N LEU A 86 0.46 -18.80 14.07
CA LEU A 86 0.17 -18.18 15.37
C LEU A 86 -0.79 -16.99 15.22
N LEU A 87 -0.55 -16.10 14.25
CA LEU A 87 -1.42 -14.96 13.97
C LEU A 87 -2.86 -15.37 13.60
N SER A 88 -3.03 -16.55 12.98
CA SER A 88 -4.35 -17.09 12.65
C SER A 88 -5.21 -17.47 13.88
N ILE A 89 -4.60 -17.55 15.07
CA ILE A 89 -5.29 -17.88 16.32
C ILE A 89 -6.00 -16.62 16.84
N ASP A 90 -7.34 -16.65 16.80
CA ASP A 90 -8.17 -15.48 17.14
C ASP A 90 -7.94 -15.02 18.59
N ILE A 91 -7.76 -15.95 19.54
CA ILE A 91 -7.56 -15.69 20.98
C ILE A 91 -6.09 -15.43 21.38
N LEU A 92 -5.16 -15.32 20.42
CA LEU A 92 -3.76 -15.04 20.74
C LEU A 92 -3.64 -13.66 21.40
N GLU A 93 -2.80 -13.59 22.44
CA GLU A 93 -2.48 -12.37 23.18
C GLU A 93 -2.03 -11.23 22.25
N MET A 94 -2.50 -9.99 22.50
CA MET A 94 -2.20 -8.86 21.62
C MET A 94 -0.71 -8.51 21.58
N GLY A 95 0.03 -8.64 22.70
CA GLY A 95 1.48 -8.45 22.73
C GLY A 95 2.20 -9.42 21.77
N MET A 96 1.82 -10.70 21.77
CA MET A 96 2.35 -11.67 20.82
C MET A 96 1.97 -11.33 19.38
N LYS A 97 0.71 -10.96 19.11
CA LYS A 97 0.28 -10.56 17.77
C LYS A 97 1.14 -9.39 17.27
N PHE A 98 1.34 -8.37 18.11
CA PHE A 98 2.14 -7.21 17.78
C PHE A 98 3.58 -7.60 17.47
N LEU A 99 4.25 -8.35 18.35
CA LEU A 99 5.64 -8.77 18.16
C LEU A 99 5.83 -9.62 16.90
N ILE A 100 4.93 -10.58 16.67
CA ILE A 100 4.98 -11.42 15.47
C ILE A 100 4.79 -10.57 14.22
N SER A 101 3.77 -9.70 14.19
CA SER A 101 3.55 -8.77 13.07
C SER A 101 4.76 -7.87 12.85
N TYR A 102 5.38 -7.35 13.92
CA TYR A 102 6.52 -6.44 13.81
C TYR A 102 7.75 -7.15 13.23
N ILE A 103 8.04 -8.37 13.68
CA ILE A 103 9.11 -9.21 13.12
C ILE A 103 8.85 -9.49 11.64
N LEU A 104 7.62 -9.86 11.26
CA LEU A 104 7.26 -10.08 9.85
C LEU A 104 7.46 -8.81 9.02
N LEU A 105 7.07 -7.63 9.53
CA LEU A 105 7.27 -6.36 8.84
C LEU A 105 8.75 -6.03 8.62
N LEU A 106 9.60 -6.22 9.63
CA LEU A 106 11.04 -6.04 9.49
C LEU A 106 11.61 -6.98 8.41
N GLU A 107 11.20 -8.24 8.43
CA GLU A 107 11.66 -9.23 7.46
C GLU A 107 11.22 -8.86 6.04
N CYS A 108 9.97 -8.42 5.82
CA CYS A 108 9.50 -7.94 4.52
C CYS A 108 10.30 -6.74 4.00
N LYS A 109 10.68 -5.82 4.89
CA LYS A 109 11.49 -4.65 4.52
C LYS A 109 12.94 -5.02 4.20
N LYS A 110 13.48 -6.09 4.80
CA LYS A 110 14.85 -6.55 4.60
C LYS A 110 15.00 -7.44 3.36
N ASP A 111 14.08 -8.38 3.16
CA ASP A 111 14.15 -9.38 2.10
C ASP A 111 12.78 -9.53 1.41
N LEU A 112 12.70 -9.09 0.16
CA LEU A 112 11.47 -9.16 -0.63
C LEU A 112 11.01 -10.61 -0.90
N THR A 113 11.92 -11.59 -0.89
CA THR A 113 11.54 -13.01 -1.07
C THR A 113 10.67 -13.51 0.08
N SER A 114 10.78 -12.89 1.26
CA SER A 114 9.94 -13.21 2.41
C SER A 114 8.49 -12.81 2.20
N ILE A 115 8.21 -11.79 1.38
CA ILE A 115 6.85 -11.44 0.97
C ILE A 115 6.24 -12.58 0.15
N ASP A 116 6.99 -13.15 -0.79
CA ASP A 116 6.53 -14.29 -1.60
C ASP A 116 6.29 -15.53 -0.75
N ILE A 117 7.14 -15.79 0.26
CA ILE A 117 6.91 -16.85 1.25
C ILE A 117 5.62 -16.59 2.02
N MET A 118 5.39 -15.36 2.49
CA MET A 118 4.17 -15.03 3.23
C MET A 118 2.93 -15.24 2.37
N VAL A 119 2.93 -14.77 1.12
CA VAL A 119 1.83 -14.98 0.17
C VAL A 119 1.59 -16.46 -0.08
N LYS A 120 2.66 -17.25 -0.36
CA LYS A 120 2.60 -18.70 -0.56
C LYS A 120 1.90 -19.45 0.58
N PHE A 121 2.07 -18.98 1.82
CA PHE A 121 1.47 -19.57 3.02
C PHE A 121 0.23 -18.83 3.52
N GLN A 122 -0.57 -18.25 2.60
CA GLN A 122 -1.84 -17.58 2.89
C GLN A 122 -1.72 -16.36 3.83
N GLY A 123 -0.54 -15.74 3.89
CA GLY A 123 -0.28 -14.60 4.76
C GLY A 123 -1.24 -13.44 4.52
N PHE A 124 -1.55 -13.14 3.26
CA PHE A 124 -2.53 -12.12 2.90
C PHE A 124 -3.89 -12.35 3.60
N GLY A 125 -4.40 -13.58 3.54
CA GLY A 125 -5.67 -13.95 4.17
C GLY A 125 -5.61 -13.88 5.71
N VAL A 126 -4.49 -14.28 6.31
CA VAL A 126 -4.26 -14.16 7.76
C VAL A 126 -4.26 -12.69 8.21
N PHE A 127 -3.53 -11.83 7.50
CA PHE A 127 -3.47 -10.40 7.80
C PHE A 127 -4.84 -9.74 7.62
N TYR A 128 -5.51 -10.02 6.49
CA TYR A 128 -6.85 -9.54 6.21
C TYR A 128 -7.86 -9.94 7.30
N LYS A 129 -7.95 -11.24 7.65
CA LYS A 129 -8.89 -11.73 8.68
C LYS A 129 -8.64 -11.09 10.04
N THR A 130 -7.36 -10.94 10.40
CA THR A 130 -6.97 -10.32 11.68
C THR A 130 -7.39 -8.85 11.72
N LEU A 131 -7.07 -8.10 10.67
CA LEU A 131 -7.49 -6.70 10.52
C LEU A 131 -9.01 -6.56 10.52
N TYR A 132 -9.71 -7.41 9.77
CA TYR A 132 -11.17 -7.41 9.69
C TYR A 132 -11.83 -7.52 11.07
N THR A 133 -11.34 -8.47 11.87
CA THR A 133 -11.86 -8.69 13.23
C THR A 133 -11.56 -7.50 14.14
N GLN A 134 -10.38 -6.89 14.00
CA GLN A 134 -10.02 -5.68 14.75
C GLN A 134 -10.83 -4.46 14.32
N PHE A 135 -11.09 -4.30 13.02
CA PHE A 135 -11.89 -3.19 12.47
C PHE A 135 -13.35 -3.28 12.90
N LEU A 136 -13.93 -4.48 12.94
CA LEU A 136 -15.26 -4.69 13.52
C LEU A 136 -15.34 -4.23 14.99
N TYR A 137 -14.30 -4.51 15.78
CA TYR A 137 -14.23 -4.06 17.16
C TYR A 137 -14.07 -2.54 17.24
N LEU A 138 -13.12 -1.98 16.49
CA LEU A 138 -12.80 -0.55 16.49
C LEU A 138 -13.96 0.30 15.96
N GLN A 139 -14.71 -0.16 14.97
CA GLN A 139 -15.89 0.58 14.51
C GLN A 139 -16.99 0.62 15.58
N LYS A 140 -17.11 -0.43 16.38
CA LYS A 140 -18.16 -0.53 17.40
C LYS A 140 -17.82 0.21 18.69
N TYR A 141 -16.55 0.19 19.10
CA TYR A 141 -16.11 0.67 20.41
C TYR A 141 -15.02 1.76 20.35
N GLY A 142 -14.43 2.02 19.18
CA GLY A 142 -13.24 2.87 19.05
C GLY A 142 -13.44 4.35 19.36
N ASP A 143 -14.68 4.85 19.20
CA ASP A 143 -15.04 6.26 19.41
C ASP A 143 -15.95 6.47 20.63
N THR A 144 -16.42 5.38 21.27
CA THR A 144 -17.36 5.44 22.40
C THR A 144 -16.69 5.29 23.76
N VAL A 145 -15.35 5.32 23.79
CA VAL A 145 -14.57 5.05 25.00
C VAL A 145 -14.82 6.15 26.02
N HIS A 146 -15.28 5.75 27.21
CA HIS A 146 -15.31 6.64 28.35
C HIS A 146 -13.87 6.87 28.81
N GLU A 147 -13.45 8.12 28.97
CA GLU A 147 -12.06 8.50 29.33
C GLU A 147 -11.55 7.82 30.62
N ASP A 148 -12.46 7.30 31.45
CA ASP A 148 -12.17 6.63 32.72
C ASP A 148 -11.95 5.10 32.61
N ASP A 149 -12.18 4.45 31.45
CA ASP A 149 -11.96 3.01 31.27
C ASP A 149 -10.55 2.71 30.71
N GLU A 150 -9.56 2.68 31.61
CA GLU A 150 -8.16 2.40 31.28
C GLU A 150 -7.98 1.07 30.53
N VAL A 151 -8.81 0.06 30.82
CA VAL A 151 -8.70 -1.27 30.21
C VAL A 151 -9.17 -1.22 28.77
N GLU A 152 -10.30 -0.56 28.50
CA GLU A 152 -10.80 -0.40 27.13
C GLU A 152 -9.83 0.43 26.26
N ILE A 153 -9.23 1.49 26.83
CA ILE A 153 -8.20 2.29 26.16
C ILE A 153 -6.98 1.44 25.80
N GLU A 154 -6.50 0.59 26.72
CA GLU A 154 -5.36 -0.30 26.47
C GLU A 154 -5.66 -1.32 25.36
N ILE A 155 -6.87 -1.89 25.35
CA ILE A 155 -7.31 -2.84 24.32
C ILE A 155 -7.34 -2.15 22.95
N ILE A 156 -7.96 -0.97 22.86
CA ILE A 156 -8.06 -0.21 21.59
C ILE A 156 -6.68 0.21 21.09
N THR A 157 -5.82 0.68 21.99
CA THR A 157 -4.44 1.06 21.64
C THR A 157 -3.67 -0.15 21.11
N SER A 158 -3.77 -1.29 21.79
CA SER A 158 -3.13 -2.55 21.37
C SER A 158 -3.63 -3.01 20.00
N MET A 159 -4.95 -2.93 19.75
CA MET A 159 -5.53 -3.27 18.44
C MET A 159 -5.04 -2.32 17.34
N ARG A 160 -4.99 -1.00 17.59
CA ARG A 160 -4.46 -0.02 16.64
C ARG A 160 -2.99 -0.28 16.33
N ASN A 161 -2.19 -0.65 17.33
CA ASN A 161 -0.77 -0.98 17.14
C ASN A 161 -0.60 -2.21 16.24
N VAL A 162 -1.29 -3.31 16.53
CA VAL A 162 -1.27 -4.52 15.69
C VAL A 162 -1.78 -4.21 14.28
N SER A 163 -2.90 -3.49 14.16
CA SER A 163 -3.48 -3.10 12.88
C SER A 163 -2.52 -2.25 12.06
N THR A 164 -1.82 -1.29 12.68
CA THR A 164 -0.85 -0.42 11.99
C THR A 164 0.24 -1.26 11.31
N VAL A 165 0.81 -2.22 12.03
CA VAL A 165 1.87 -3.08 11.50
C VAL A 165 1.33 -4.00 10.40
N LEU A 166 0.15 -4.59 10.58
CA LEU A 166 -0.47 -5.47 9.58
C LEU A 166 -0.88 -4.72 8.30
N LEU A 167 -1.39 -3.49 8.42
CA LEU A 167 -1.67 -2.59 7.31
C LEU A 167 -0.41 -2.31 6.50
N ASP A 168 0.71 -2.06 7.18
CA ASP A 168 2.00 -1.85 6.52
C ASP A 168 2.51 -3.11 5.82
N ILE A 169 2.34 -4.31 6.40
CA ILE A 169 2.69 -5.56 5.71
C ILE A 169 1.84 -5.73 4.44
N LEU A 170 0.53 -5.47 4.50
CA LEU A 170 -0.32 -5.51 3.32
C LEU A 170 0.10 -4.47 2.29
N TYR A 171 0.44 -3.25 2.69
CA TYR A 171 0.98 -2.22 1.80
C TYR A 171 2.27 -2.70 1.12
N GLN A 172 3.23 -3.27 1.85
CA GLN A 172 4.45 -3.84 1.27
C GLN A 172 4.12 -4.97 0.28
N THR A 173 3.17 -5.84 0.64
CA THR A 173 2.72 -6.95 -0.20
C THR A 173 2.13 -6.45 -1.51
N LEU A 174 1.23 -5.46 -1.46
CA LEU A 174 0.59 -4.86 -2.64
C LEU A 174 1.55 -4.00 -3.46
N LYS A 175 2.59 -3.43 -2.85
CA LYS A 175 3.59 -2.60 -3.54
C LYS A 175 4.61 -3.45 -4.30
N TYR A 176 5.08 -4.56 -3.72
CA TYR A 176 6.23 -5.31 -4.24
C TYR A 176 5.91 -6.71 -4.77
N SER A 177 4.85 -7.36 -4.28
CA SER A 177 4.46 -8.68 -4.78
C SER A 177 3.50 -8.55 -5.96
N ARG A 178 3.52 -9.55 -6.85
CA ARG A 178 2.47 -9.70 -7.86
C ARG A 178 1.20 -10.11 -7.12
N CYS A 179 0.43 -9.13 -6.66
CA CYS A 179 -0.83 -9.37 -5.98
C CYS A 179 -1.74 -10.22 -6.88
N ASP A 180 -2.02 -11.46 -6.49
CA ASP A 180 -2.98 -12.26 -7.24
C ASP A 180 -4.38 -11.69 -7.14
N TYR A 181 -5.14 -11.82 -8.22
CA TYR A 181 -6.54 -11.41 -8.30
C TYR A 181 -7.40 -11.98 -7.16
N GLU A 182 -7.10 -13.20 -6.70
CA GLU A 182 -7.78 -13.85 -5.58
C GLU A 182 -7.65 -13.05 -4.28
N HIS A 183 -6.50 -12.41 -4.03
CA HIS A 183 -6.30 -11.60 -2.83
C HIS A 183 -7.22 -10.39 -2.81
N LEU A 184 -7.39 -9.70 -3.95
CA LEU A 184 -8.28 -8.55 -4.03
C LEU A 184 -9.76 -8.93 -3.92
N GLN A 185 -10.14 -10.14 -4.38
CA GLN A 185 -11.53 -10.61 -4.26
C GLN A 185 -11.96 -10.85 -2.81
N VAL A 186 -11.02 -11.19 -1.92
CA VAL A 186 -11.30 -11.41 -0.50
C VAL A 186 -11.66 -10.11 0.22
N ILE A 187 -11.20 -8.97 -0.29
CA ILE A 187 -11.47 -7.65 0.31
C ILE A 187 -12.93 -7.29 0.07
N ASP A 188 -13.71 -7.29 1.14
CA ASP A 188 -15.12 -6.92 1.09
C ASP A 188 -15.33 -5.40 1.19
N ASP A 189 -16.59 -5.02 1.07
CA ASP A 189 -17.04 -3.64 1.05
C ASP A 189 -16.88 -2.97 2.42
N PHE A 190 -17.14 -3.71 3.50
CA PHE A 190 -16.94 -3.26 4.87
C PHE A 190 -15.49 -2.81 5.11
N PHE A 191 -14.52 -3.60 4.64
CA PHE A 191 -13.12 -3.30 4.86
C PHE A 191 -12.71 -1.97 4.22
N VAL A 192 -13.15 -1.73 2.97
CA VAL A 192 -12.86 -0.49 2.24
C VAL A 192 -13.59 0.70 2.87
N ASP A 193 -14.87 0.51 3.23
CA ASP A 193 -15.68 1.52 3.88
C ASP A 193 -15.08 1.96 5.24
N TYR A 194 -14.72 1.01 6.10
CA TYR A 194 -14.06 1.30 7.36
C TYR A 194 -12.76 2.08 7.14
N LEU A 195 -11.93 1.68 6.18
CA LEU A 195 -10.68 2.40 5.89
C LEU A 195 -10.95 3.84 5.49
N LEU A 196 -11.91 4.10 4.59
CA LEU A 196 -12.22 5.45 4.12
C LEU A 196 -12.88 6.32 5.19
N THR A 197 -13.87 5.78 5.89
CA THR A 197 -14.68 6.53 6.86
C THR A 197 -13.94 6.83 8.17
N SER A 198 -13.02 5.94 8.58
CA SER A 198 -12.22 6.14 9.79
C SER A 198 -10.96 6.99 9.58
N LEU A 199 -10.66 7.41 8.35
CA LEU A 199 -9.53 8.31 8.07
C LEU A 199 -9.77 9.68 8.70
N ARG A 200 -8.67 10.31 9.10
CA ARG A 200 -8.64 11.65 9.69
C ARG A 200 -7.70 12.55 8.91
N SER A 201 -8.16 13.72 8.47
CA SER A 201 -7.33 14.69 7.75
C SER A 201 -6.64 15.69 8.69
N ASP A 202 -7.07 15.76 9.95
CA ASP A 202 -6.57 16.70 10.95
C ASP A 202 -5.27 16.24 11.63
N VAL A 203 -4.93 14.95 11.53
CA VAL A 203 -3.72 14.37 12.14
C VAL A 203 -2.83 13.72 11.08
N LEU A 204 -1.65 14.30 10.86
CA LEU A 204 -0.69 13.85 9.85
C LEU A 204 0.36 12.89 10.37
N ASP A 205 0.66 12.92 11.68
CA ASP A 205 1.73 12.14 12.29
C ASP A 205 1.21 10.84 12.94
N ASP A 206 -0.10 10.59 12.91
CA ASP A 206 -0.70 9.37 13.45
C ASP A 206 -0.36 8.15 12.60
N MET A 207 0.40 7.21 13.16
CA MET A 207 0.90 6.03 12.42
C MET A 207 -0.22 5.16 11.88
N PHE A 208 -1.31 4.99 12.64
CA PHE A 208 -2.44 4.16 12.23
C PHE A 208 -3.18 4.77 11.03
N ASN A 209 -3.50 6.08 11.09
CA ASN A 209 -4.09 6.84 10.00
C ASN A 209 -3.21 6.81 8.73
N ASN A 210 -1.89 6.96 8.90
CA ASN A 210 -0.93 6.87 7.82
C ASN A 210 -0.88 5.48 7.16
N ALA A 211 -0.94 4.42 7.95
CA ALA A 211 -0.95 3.06 7.43
C ALA A 211 -2.24 2.77 6.63
N LYS A 212 -3.40 3.24 7.11
CA LYS A 212 -4.67 3.16 6.35
C LYS A 212 -4.58 3.90 5.02
N PHE A 213 -4.03 5.12 5.03
CA PHE A 213 -3.84 5.94 3.84
C PHE A 213 -2.96 5.24 2.80
N ARG A 214 -1.79 4.72 3.21
CA ARG A 214 -0.89 3.96 2.33
C ARG A 214 -1.57 2.73 1.74
N LEU A 215 -2.34 2.00 2.56
CA LEU A 215 -3.05 0.82 2.07
C LEU A 215 -4.09 1.18 1.01
N LEU A 216 -4.91 2.21 1.23
CA LEU A 216 -5.91 2.68 0.28
C LEU A 216 -5.29 3.07 -1.07
N LEU A 217 -4.17 3.78 -1.04
CA LEU A 217 -3.41 4.14 -2.25
C LEU A 217 -2.94 2.90 -3.02
N SER A 218 -2.34 1.93 -2.32
CA SER A 218 -1.88 0.69 -2.95
C SER A 218 -3.03 -0.18 -3.46
N LEU A 219 -4.17 -0.23 -2.76
CA LEU A 219 -5.36 -0.93 -3.21
C LEU A 219 -5.92 -0.32 -4.49
N ASN A 220 -6.03 1.00 -4.56
CA ASN A 220 -6.46 1.69 -5.77
C ASN A 220 -5.57 1.33 -6.96
N GLU A 221 -4.24 1.38 -6.79
CA GLU A 221 -3.30 1.00 -7.84
C GLU A 221 -3.52 -0.44 -8.33
N GLN A 222 -3.68 -1.38 -7.41
CA GLN A 222 -3.90 -2.78 -7.75
C GLN A 222 -5.26 -2.98 -8.46
N TYR A 223 -6.33 -2.33 -7.99
CA TYR A 223 -7.61 -2.33 -8.69
C TYR A 223 -7.52 -1.74 -10.10
N MET A 224 -6.79 -0.64 -10.30
CA MET A 224 -6.59 -0.06 -11.63
C MET A 224 -5.88 -1.03 -12.59
N MET A 225 -4.95 -1.85 -12.10
CA MET A 225 -4.25 -2.87 -12.89
C MET A 225 -5.16 -4.05 -13.25
N PHE A 226 -5.97 -4.52 -12.31
CA PHE A 226 -6.89 -5.64 -12.52
C PHE A 226 -8.20 -5.26 -13.23
N SER A 227 -8.63 -4.01 -13.15
CA SER A 227 -9.75 -3.49 -13.92
C SER A 227 -9.49 -3.64 -15.42
N LYS A 228 -8.28 -3.28 -15.88
CA LYS A 228 -7.88 -3.40 -17.30
C LYS A 228 -7.77 -4.84 -17.79
N SER A 229 -7.25 -5.73 -16.94
CA SER A 229 -6.92 -7.10 -17.36
C SER A 229 -8.02 -8.12 -17.10
N LYS A 230 -8.84 -7.91 -16.06
CA LYS A 230 -9.83 -8.87 -15.57
C LYS A 230 -11.21 -8.25 -15.30
N GLY A 231 -11.41 -6.96 -15.59
CA GLY A 231 -12.69 -6.28 -15.37
C GLY A 231 -13.07 -6.13 -13.89
N LEU A 232 -12.08 -6.17 -12.98
CA LEU A 232 -12.34 -5.99 -11.56
C LEU A 232 -12.75 -4.54 -11.27
N GLU A 233 -13.86 -4.37 -10.56
CA GLU A 233 -14.32 -3.08 -10.10
C GLU A 233 -13.38 -2.49 -9.04
N ASN A 234 -13.06 -1.20 -9.18
CA ASN A 234 -12.24 -0.51 -8.20
C ASN A 234 -13.09 -0.09 -7.01
N LYS A 235 -13.13 -0.94 -5.98
CA LYS A 235 -13.91 -0.68 -4.77
C LYS A 235 -13.53 0.62 -4.09
N VAL A 236 -12.23 0.94 -3.99
CA VAL A 236 -11.77 2.20 -3.38
C VAL A 236 -12.39 3.39 -4.09
N PHE A 237 -12.40 3.36 -5.42
CA PHE A 237 -13.00 4.42 -6.22
C PHE A 237 -14.53 4.44 -6.11
N ILE A 238 -15.19 3.29 -6.15
CA ILE A 238 -16.66 3.20 -5.99
C ILE A 238 -17.12 3.79 -4.65
N PHE A 239 -16.45 3.44 -3.56
CA PHE A 239 -16.78 3.98 -2.23
C PHE A 239 -16.42 5.46 -2.11
N LEU A 240 -15.42 5.94 -2.86
CA LEU A 240 -15.13 7.37 -2.94
C LEU A 240 -16.28 8.17 -3.57
N LEU A 241 -17.07 7.56 -4.45
CA LEU A 241 -18.18 8.25 -5.13
C LEU A 241 -19.51 8.18 -4.35
N LYS A 242 -19.62 7.34 -3.32
CA LYS A 242 -20.91 7.02 -2.68
C LYS A 242 -21.39 8.06 -1.64
N ASP A 243 -20.49 8.73 -0.92
CA ASP A 243 -20.84 9.56 0.26
C ASP A 243 -19.96 10.84 0.38
N ASP A 244 -20.13 11.61 1.47
CA ASP A 244 -19.40 12.86 1.77
C ASP A 244 -18.12 12.63 2.63
N THR A 245 -18.04 11.50 3.35
CA THR A 245 -16.84 10.95 4.04
C THR A 245 -15.57 10.87 3.19
N PRO A 246 -15.61 10.53 1.89
CA PRO A 246 -14.41 10.47 1.06
C PRO A 246 -13.75 11.83 0.77
N ARG A 247 -14.37 12.97 1.13
CA ARG A 247 -13.71 14.28 1.05
C ARG A 247 -12.49 14.33 1.96
N THR A 248 -12.56 13.67 3.12
CA THR A 248 -11.44 13.56 4.07
C THR A 248 -10.23 12.88 3.44
N PHE A 249 -10.44 11.82 2.64
CA PHE A 249 -9.35 11.13 1.96
C PHE A 249 -8.69 12.03 0.91
N LEU A 250 -9.48 12.75 0.10
CA LEU A 250 -8.94 13.68 -0.89
C LEU A 250 -8.20 14.85 -0.24
N ASN A 251 -8.75 15.45 0.83
CA ASN A 251 -8.07 16.48 1.60
C ASN A 251 -6.73 15.98 2.14
N LEU A 252 -6.69 14.75 2.62
CA LEU A 252 -5.46 14.11 3.10
C LEU A 252 -4.46 13.87 1.96
N ILE A 253 -4.92 13.46 0.77
CA ILE A 253 -4.08 13.36 -0.44
C ILE A 253 -3.43 14.71 -0.73
N LEU A 254 -4.21 15.77 -0.86
CA LEU A 254 -3.70 17.10 -1.22
C LEU A 254 -2.72 17.64 -0.15
N LEU A 255 -3.03 17.42 1.12
CA LEU A 255 -2.18 17.82 2.24
C LEU A 255 -0.84 17.06 2.27
N LYS A 256 -0.86 15.74 2.01
CA LYS A 256 0.34 14.90 1.97
C LYS A 256 1.16 15.06 0.70
N PHE A 257 0.53 15.42 -0.41
CA PHE A 257 1.21 15.63 -1.69
C PHE A 257 2.33 16.67 -1.57
N ASN A 258 2.10 17.74 -0.81
CA ASN A 258 3.07 18.82 -0.58
C ASN A 258 4.29 18.40 0.26
N ARG A 259 4.23 17.27 0.99
CA ARG A 259 5.28 16.84 1.93
C ARG A 259 6.29 15.83 1.37
N ARG A 260 6.08 15.35 0.13
CA ARG A 260 6.89 14.34 -0.59
C ARG A 260 7.81 13.49 0.32
N GLU A 261 7.26 12.39 0.86
CA GLU A 261 8.02 11.44 1.70
C GLU A 261 8.62 10.26 0.88
N ASP A 262 7.82 9.63 0.02
CA ASP A 262 8.19 8.44 -0.77
C ASP A 262 7.74 8.63 -2.24
N PRO A 263 8.65 8.54 -3.24
CA PRO A 263 8.31 8.71 -4.66
C PRO A 263 7.18 7.78 -5.14
N SER A 264 7.15 6.54 -4.65
CA SER A 264 6.13 5.57 -5.04
C SER A 264 4.74 5.94 -4.49
N GLN A 265 4.66 6.43 -3.25
CA GLN A 265 3.42 6.95 -2.68
C GLN A 265 2.94 8.20 -3.40
N HIS A 266 3.88 9.08 -3.79
CA HIS A 266 3.57 10.27 -4.59
C HIS A 266 2.92 9.88 -5.93
N ILE A 267 3.49 8.89 -6.61
CA ILE A 267 2.92 8.33 -7.84
C ILE A 267 1.53 7.72 -7.59
N MET A 268 1.33 6.96 -6.51
CA MET A 268 0.01 6.42 -6.15
C MET A 268 -1.02 7.52 -5.89
N MET A 269 -0.63 8.60 -5.20
CA MET A 269 -1.48 9.78 -5.01
C MET A 269 -1.86 10.41 -6.35
N CYS A 270 -0.90 10.64 -7.25
CA CYS A 270 -1.20 11.15 -8.59
C CYS A 270 -2.21 10.28 -9.35
N LYS A 271 -2.08 8.95 -9.27
CA LYS A 271 -3.01 8.01 -9.92
C LYS A 271 -4.43 8.13 -9.36
N MET A 272 -4.55 8.30 -8.04
CA MET A 272 -5.84 8.51 -7.39
C MET A 272 -6.47 9.84 -7.81
N ILE A 273 -5.70 10.94 -7.78
CA ILE A 273 -6.18 12.25 -8.23
C ILE A 273 -6.57 12.18 -9.71
N TYR A 274 -5.75 11.57 -10.56
CA TYR A 274 -6.03 11.38 -11.98
C TYR A 274 -7.36 10.68 -12.20
N LEU A 275 -7.65 9.60 -11.44
CA LEU A 275 -8.91 8.88 -11.53
C LEU A 275 -10.10 9.77 -11.15
N ILE A 276 -9.96 10.56 -10.08
CA ILE A 276 -11.00 11.50 -9.63
C ILE A 276 -11.28 12.56 -10.70
N ILE A 277 -10.25 13.27 -11.18
CA ILE A 277 -10.43 14.38 -12.13
C ILE A 277 -10.76 13.91 -13.55
N SER A 278 -10.46 12.67 -13.90
CA SER A 278 -10.83 12.10 -15.21
C SER A 278 -12.26 11.59 -15.24
N THR A 279 -12.93 11.54 -14.09
CA THR A 279 -14.34 11.12 -14.00
C THR A 279 -15.23 12.28 -14.41
N THR A 280 -15.77 12.20 -15.63
CA THR A 280 -16.62 13.22 -16.23
C THR A 280 -18.10 13.07 -15.86
N GLU A 281 -18.48 11.95 -15.23
CA GLU A 281 -19.85 11.73 -14.75
C GLU A 281 -20.23 12.82 -13.74
N ASN A 282 -21.36 13.47 -13.98
CA ASN A 282 -21.98 14.49 -13.11
C ASN A 282 -21.10 15.69 -12.73
N ASN A 283 -20.06 16.03 -13.50
CA ASN A 283 -19.09 17.06 -13.11
C ASN A 283 -18.49 16.84 -11.71
N PHE A 284 -18.35 15.58 -11.29
CA PHE A 284 -17.91 15.21 -9.94
C PHE A 284 -16.69 16.01 -9.47
N ALA A 285 -15.68 16.14 -10.33
CA ALA A 285 -14.46 16.86 -10.00
C ALA A 285 -14.70 18.35 -9.66
N LYS A 286 -15.68 19.03 -10.28
CA LYS A 286 -16.02 20.43 -9.96
C LYS A 286 -16.72 20.56 -8.61
N ASP A 287 -17.62 19.63 -8.28
CA ASP A 287 -18.37 19.67 -7.01
C ASP A 287 -17.53 19.18 -5.80
N TYR A 288 -16.48 18.41 -6.10
CA TYR A 288 -15.72 17.69 -5.10
C TYR A 288 -14.40 18.39 -4.71
N LEU A 289 -13.79 19.15 -5.61
CA LEU A 289 -12.55 19.90 -5.37
C LEU A 289 -12.84 21.39 -5.22
N TYR A 290 -12.47 21.98 -4.07
CA TYR A 290 -12.57 23.42 -3.88
C TYR A 290 -11.54 24.18 -4.73
N LEU A 291 -11.95 25.32 -5.30
CA LEU A 291 -11.08 26.17 -6.12
C LEU A 291 -9.77 26.57 -5.42
N ASN A 292 -9.82 26.85 -4.12
CA ASN A 292 -8.63 27.22 -3.35
C ASN A 292 -7.61 26.07 -3.31
N ASP A 293 -8.09 24.85 -3.07
CA ASP A 293 -7.25 23.66 -3.04
C ASP A 293 -6.69 23.33 -4.42
N LEU A 294 -7.47 23.55 -5.48
CA LEU A 294 -7.02 23.44 -6.87
C LEU A 294 -5.89 24.41 -7.18
N ASN A 295 -6.02 25.68 -6.77
CA ASN A 295 -4.98 26.69 -6.99
C ASN A 295 -3.68 26.31 -6.26
N VAL A 296 -3.77 25.92 -4.98
CA VAL A 296 -2.62 25.44 -4.20
C VAL A 296 -2.01 24.20 -4.86
N PHE A 297 -2.83 23.29 -5.36
CA PHE A 297 -2.37 22.08 -6.02
C PHE A 297 -1.63 22.40 -7.33
N VAL A 298 -2.14 23.30 -8.16
CA VAL A 298 -1.43 23.80 -9.35
C VAL A 298 -0.10 24.45 -8.98
N ASP A 299 -0.05 25.22 -7.89
CA ASP A 299 1.18 25.83 -7.43
C ASP A 299 2.23 24.79 -7.04
N VAL A 300 1.81 23.73 -6.35
CA VAL A 300 2.65 22.58 -6.02
C VAL A 300 3.09 21.84 -7.28
N LEU A 301 2.20 21.57 -8.23
CA LEU A 301 2.55 20.86 -9.48
C LEU A 301 3.61 21.61 -10.29
N ILE A 302 3.48 22.93 -10.44
CA ILE A 302 4.46 23.71 -11.19
C ILE A 302 5.81 23.70 -10.47
N ARG A 303 5.80 23.91 -9.14
CA ARG A 303 7.03 23.85 -8.33
C ARG A 303 7.70 22.47 -8.39
N GLU A 304 6.92 21.39 -8.29
CA GLU A 304 7.44 20.03 -8.38
C GLU A 304 8.07 19.80 -9.75
N LEU A 305 7.35 20.05 -10.84
CA LEU A 305 7.83 19.84 -12.21
C LEU A 305 9.11 20.63 -12.53
N GLN A 306 9.25 21.86 -12.00
CA GLN A 306 10.46 22.67 -12.15
C GLN A 306 11.67 22.10 -11.40
N ASN A 307 11.45 21.48 -10.24
CA ASN A 307 12.52 21.00 -9.35
C ASN A 307 12.85 19.52 -9.52
N LEU A 308 12.17 18.79 -10.41
CA LEU A 308 12.42 17.37 -10.63
C LEU A 308 13.82 17.12 -11.19
N SER A 309 14.56 16.24 -10.52
CA SER A 309 15.80 15.71 -11.04
C SER A 309 15.57 14.83 -12.27
N ILE A 310 16.64 14.51 -13.00
CA ILE A 310 16.56 13.59 -14.15
C ILE A 310 16.27 12.15 -13.75
N ASN A 311 16.46 11.80 -12.49
CA ASN A 311 16.19 10.45 -12.01
C ASN A 311 14.70 10.24 -11.74
N ASP A 312 13.89 11.30 -11.74
CA ASP A 312 12.47 11.29 -11.41
C ASP A 312 11.56 11.37 -12.66
N GLU A 313 12.01 10.88 -13.82
CA GLU A 313 11.23 10.95 -15.09
C GLU A 313 9.86 10.28 -14.96
N LEU A 314 9.77 9.14 -14.25
CA LEU A 314 8.48 8.46 -14.03
C LEU A 314 7.47 9.37 -13.32
N LEU A 315 7.93 10.11 -12.30
CA LEU A 315 7.10 11.06 -11.59
C LEU A 315 6.79 12.27 -12.49
N ARG A 316 7.76 12.76 -13.26
CA ARG A 316 7.56 13.84 -14.24
C ARG A 316 6.44 13.49 -15.23
N HIS A 317 6.50 12.31 -15.83
CA HIS A 317 5.48 11.84 -16.77
C HIS A 317 4.12 11.68 -16.10
N THR A 318 4.10 11.20 -14.85
CA THR A 318 2.88 11.06 -14.08
C THR A 318 2.22 12.41 -13.80
N LEU A 319 3.01 13.43 -13.42
CA LEU A 319 2.52 14.79 -13.18
C LEU A 319 2.08 15.48 -14.47
N LEU A 320 2.83 15.33 -15.56
CA LEU A 320 2.46 15.87 -16.87
C LEU A 320 1.15 15.25 -17.40
N ARG A 321 0.88 13.98 -17.11
CA ARG A 321 -0.40 13.32 -17.44
C ARG A 321 -1.57 13.83 -16.58
N LEU A 322 -1.29 14.37 -15.40
CA LEU A 322 -2.29 14.93 -14.51
C LEU A 322 -2.77 16.31 -14.96
N LEU A 323 -1.89 17.11 -15.57
CA LEU A 323 -2.18 18.49 -15.96
C LEU A 323 -3.39 18.62 -16.91
N PRO A 324 -3.49 17.90 -18.05
CA PRO A 324 -4.60 18.11 -18.98
C PRO A 324 -6.00 17.91 -18.35
N PRO A 325 -6.32 16.76 -17.71
CA PRO A 325 -7.64 16.60 -17.10
C PRO A 325 -7.86 17.55 -15.93
N LEU A 326 -6.80 17.94 -15.19
CA LEU A 326 -6.92 18.93 -14.12
C LEU A 326 -7.38 20.28 -14.66
N LEU A 327 -6.78 20.74 -15.77
CA LEU A 327 -7.05 22.05 -16.37
C LEU A 327 -8.36 22.09 -17.18
N GLN A 328 -8.93 20.94 -17.55
CA GLN A 328 -10.14 20.83 -18.37
C GLN A 328 -11.39 20.43 -17.59
N ASN A 329 -11.26 19.49 -16.65
CA ASN A 329 -12.40 18.85 -16.00
C ASN A 329 -12.72 19.47 -14.63
N THR A 330 -11.98 20.48 -14.19
CA THR A 330 -12.21 21.20 -12.92
C THR A 330 -12.63 22.65 -13.18
N GLU A 331 -12.88 23.41 -12.11
CA GLU A 331 -13.17 24.85 -12.19
C GLU A 331 -12.01 25.68 -12.77
N LEU A 332 -10.81 25.10 -12.89
CA LEU A 332 -9.65 25.76 -13.52
C LEU A 332 -9.84 26.03 -15.02
N ALA A 333 -10.73 25.30 -15.69
CA ALA A 333 -11.07 25.56 -17.08
C ALA A 333 -11.66 26.97 -17.28
N ASP A 334 -12.35 27.48 -16.26
CA ASP A 334 -13.05 28.75 -16.29
C ASP A 334 -12.15 29.89 -15.78
N THR A 335 -11.32 29.63 -14.76
CA THR A 335 -10.47 30.67 -14.13
C THR A 335 -9.13 30.88 -14.84
N GLN A 336 -8.61 29.87 -15.54
CA GLN A 336 -7.31 29.91 -16.23
C GLN A 336 -6.14 30.32 -15.29
N TYR A 337 -6.21 29.87 -14.04
CA TYR A 337 -5.20 30.17 -13.01
C TYR A 337 -3.78 29.79 -13.46
N ARG A 338 -2.80 30.66 -13.17
CA ARG A 338 -1.36 30.45 -13.49
C ARG A 338 -1.05 30.18 -14.97
N LYS A 339 -1.90 30.60 -15.92
CA LYS A 339 -1.74 30.30 -17.36
C LYS A 339 -0.32 30.53 -17.89
N ASN A 340 0.24 31.72 -17.72
CA ASN A 340 1.55 32.06 -18.28
C ASN A 340 2.67 31.18 -17.68
N ASP A 341 2.62 30.92 -16.37
CA ASP A 341 3.62 30.07 -15.69
C ASP A 341 3.55 28.61 -16.17
N ILE A 342 2.35 28.13 -16.50
CA ILE A 342 2.15 26.79 -17.08
C ILE A 342 2.72 26.74 -18.50
N GLU A 343 2.43 27.75 -19.33
CA GLU A 343 3.00 27.83 -20.69
C GLU A 343 4.54 27.87 -20.63
N ASP A 344 5.11 28.76 -19.83
CA ASP A 344 6.56 28.90 -19.66
C ASP A 344 7.22 27.59 -19.19
N LEU A 345 6.61 26.90 -18.23
CA LEU A 345 7.06 25.58 -17.76
C LEU A 345 7.04 24.54 -18.89
N LEU A 346 5.95 24.45 -19.64
CA LEU A 346 5.81 23.46 -20.71
C LEU A 346 6.82 23.75 -21.84
N TYR A 347 7.04 25.02 -22.16
CA TYR A 347 8.06 25.42 -23.13
C TYR A 347 9.48 25.17 -22.66
N SER A 348 9.79 25.38 -21.38
CA SER A 348 11.10 25.04 -20.83
C SER A 348 11.37 23.55 -20.94
N LEU A 349 10.37 22.71 -20.64
CA LEU A 349 10.49 21.25 -20.77
C LEU A 349 10.68 20.79 -22.23
N ILE A 350 10.06 21.47 -23.19
CA ILE A 350 10.24 21.19 -24.62
C ILE A 350 11.63 21.63 -25.12
N SER A 351 12.13 22.77 -24.62
CA SER A 351 13.36 23.41 -25.10
C SER A 351 14.64 22.89 -24.45
N SER A 352 14.53 22.02 -23.44
CA SER A 352 15.65 21.44 -22.67
C SER A 352 16.46 20.40 -23.47
N ASN A 353 16.79 20.71 -24.72
CA ASN A 353 17.16 19.76 -25.78
C ASN A 353 18.67 19.44 -25.87
N SER A 354 19.52 20.00 -24.99
CA SER A 354 20.96 20.10 -25.27
C SER A 354 21.91 19.39 -24.30
N LEU A 355 21.44 18.77 -23.20
CA LEU A 355 22.35 18.29 -22.12
C LEU A 355 22.39 16.77 -21.91
N TYR A 356 21.59 15.98 -22.62
CA TYR A 356 21.34 14.58 -22.26
C TYR A 356 21.55 13.61 -23.43
N SER A 357 22.78 13.53 -23.94
CA SER A 357 23.19 12.59 -24.99
C SER A 357 23.56 11.21 -24.42
N SER A 358 22.59 10.50 -23.84
CA SER A 358 22.74 9.10 -23.44
C SER A 358 21.46 8.34 -23.82
N ASP A 359 21.61 7.23 -24.55
CA ASP A 359 20.53 6.52 -25.26
C ASP A 359 19.29 6.18 -24.40
N GLU A 360 19.46 5.83 -23.11
CA GLU A 360 18.32 5.52 -22.23
C GLU A 360 17.51 6.77 -21.80
N ASN A 361 18.19 7.91 -21.65
CA ASN A 361 17.55 9.18 -21.27
C ASN A 361 16.84 9.83 -22.46
N GLU A 362 17.21 9.49 -23.69
CA GLU A 362 16.60 10.03 -24.90
C GLU A 362 15.12 9.63 -25.02
N LEU A 363 14.77 8.36 -24.76
CA LEU A 363 13.38 7.90 -24.80
C LEU A 363 12.51 8.56 -23.73
N GLN A 364 13.02 8.67 -22.50
CA GLN A 364 12.29 9.29 -21.39
C GLN A 364 12.08 10.79 -21.64
N TYR A 365 13.10 11.45 -22.18
CA TYR A 365 13.03 12.86 -22.58
C TYR A 365 12.02 13.08 -23.71
N ASN A 366 12.07 12.26 -24.77
CA ASN A 366 11.11 12.33 -25.88
C ASN A 366 9.67 12.17 -25.41
N LEU A 367 9.44 11.29 -24.42
CA LEU A 367 8.13 11.15 -23.79
C LEU A 367 7.73 12.39 -23.00
N THR A 368 8.66 13.00 -22.24
CA THR A 368 8.44 14.29 -21.55
C THR A 368 8.01 15.38 -22.53
N VAL A 369 8.74 15.54 -23.64
CA VAL A 369 8.43 16.53 -24.69
C VAL A 369 7.06 16.24 -25.32
N SER A 370 6.76 14.98 -25.62
CA SER A 370 5.48 14.57 -26.19
C SER A 370 4.31 14.89 -25.25
N LEU A 371 4.44 14.58 -23.95
CA LEU A 371 3.43 14.89 -22.94
C LEU A 371 3.24 16.40 -22.75
N ALA A 372 4.33 17.18 -22.74
CA ALA A 372 4.25 18.63 -22.62
C ALA A 372 3.54 19.27 -23.84
N LYS A 373 3.91 18.85 -25.06
CA LYS A 373 3.22 19.27 -26.29
C LYS A 373 1.75 18.87 -26.26
N LYS A 374 1.44 17.65 -25.82
CA LYS A 374 0.07 17.17 -25.67
C LYS A 374 -0.75 18.02 -24.70
N CYS A 375 -0.15 18.50 -23.61
CA CYS A 375 -0.82 19.40 -22.67
C CYS A 375 -1.18 20.74 -23.35
N LEU A 376 -0.23 21.35 -24.06
CA LEU A 376 -0.44 22.61 -24.79
C LEU A 376 -1.50 22.49 -25.90
N THR A 377 -1.65 21.31 -26.52
CA THR A 377 -2.64 21.11 -27.59
C THR A 377 -4.01 20.67 -27.09
N HIS A 378 -4.08 19.88 -26.02
CA HIS A 378 -5.37 19.41 -25.51
C HIS A 378 -6.13 20.52 -24.77
N VAL A 379 -5.45 21.36 -23.98
CA VAL A 379 -6.11 22.40 -23.18
C VAL A 379 -6.41 23.62 -24.05
N SER A 380 -7.69 23.92 -24.26
CA SER A 380 -8.16 24.91 -25.24
C SER A 380 -7.70 26.35 -25.00
N TRP A 381 -7.40 26.69 -23.75
CA TRP A 381 -6.97 28.03 -23.36
C TRP A 381 -5.45 28.18 -23.22
N LEU A 382 -4.68 27.10 -23.37
CA LEU A 382 -3.23 27.16 -23.54
C LEU A 382 -2.91 27.38 -25.03
N SER A 383 -1.84 28.12 -25.29
CA SER A 383 -1.41 28.44 -26.65
C SER A 383 -0.06 27.82 -26.95
N MET A 384 0.01 27.08 -28.06
CA MET A 384 1.28 26.78 -28.71
C MET A 384 1.62 27.98 -29.60
N THR A 385 2.20 29.04 -29.05
CA THR A 385 3.01 29.96 -29.87
C THR A 385 4.06 29.13 -30.63
N PRO A 386 4.14 29.26 -31.96
CA PRO A 386 5.11 28.51 -32.75
C PRO A 386 6.49 29.05 -32.39
N ILE A 387 7.24 28.29 -31.59
CA ILE A 387 8.69 28.42 -31.52
C ILE A 387 9.17 28.26 -32.97
N ASN A 388 9.88 29.28 -33.46
CA ASN A 388 10.21 29.46 -34.86
C ASN A 388 11.32 28.52 -35.35
N ASP A 389 11.28 27.24 -34.97
CA ASP A 389 12.20 26.20 -35.41
C ASP A 389 11.47 25.15 -36.25
N LYS A 390 11.62 25.29 -37.57
CA LYS A 390 11.27 24.29 -38.57
C LYS A 390 12.27 23.12 -38.49
N SER A 391 12.14 22.25 -37.52
CA SER A 391 12.72 20.91 -37.56
C SER A 391 11.95 20.02 -36.57
N TYR A 392 11.80 18.74 -36.90
CA TYR A 392 11.07 17.72 -36.13
C TYR A 392 9.54 17.73 -36.25
N LEU A 393 9.05 17.75 -37.50
CA LEU A 393 7.83 17.01 -37.85
C LEU A 393 8.26 15.78 -38.64
N ALA A 394 8.56 14.70 -37.93
CA ALA A 394 8.67 13.36 -38.50
C ALA A 394 7.84 12.42 -37.62
N ASP A 395 7.07 11.57 -38.29
CA ASP A 395 6.09 10.60 -37.79
C ASP A 395 6.27 10.15 -36.34
N SER A 396 5.23 10.35 -35.53
CA SER A 396 5.09 9.67 -34.25
C SER A 396 4.01 8.61 -34.40
N ASP A 397 4.45 7.35 -34.51
CA ASP A 397 3.59 6.16 -34.45
C ASP A 397 2.80 6.14 -33.13
N PRO A 398 1.47 5.96 -33.16
CA PRO A 398 0.61 6.01 -31.97
C PRO A 398 0.81 4.84 -30.99
N ASP A 399 1.57 3.80 -31.36
CA ASP A 399 1.72 2.58 -30.55
C ASP A 399 2.82 2.62 -29.47
N LEU A 400 3.80 3.54 -29.57
CA LEU A 400 4.87 3.66 -28.56
C LEU A 400 4.41 4.33 -27.25
N SER A 401 3.22 4.95 -27.25
CA SER A 401 2.59 5.50 -26.04
C SER A 401 1.97 4.43 -25.14
N ARG A 402 1.87 3.18 -25.62
CA ARG A 402 1.16 2.08 -24.94
C ARG A 402 2.06 1.15 -24.13
N SER A 403 3.38 1.20 -24.34
CA SER A 403 4.34 0.22 -23.78
C SER A 403 5.02 0.64 -22.48
N SER A 404 4.79 1.85 -21.97
CA SER A 404 5.27 2.29 -20.65
C SER A 404 4.10 2.56 -19.72
N THR A 405 3.92 1.63 -18.76
CA THR A 405 2.97 1.64 -17.63
C THR A 405 2.17 2.94 -17.50
N PHE A 406 0.97 2.93 -18.08
CA PHE A 406 -0.26 3.69 -17.79
C PHE A 406 -1.07 3.94 -19.07
N SER A 407 -1.67 2.88 -19.59
CA SER A 407 -2.70 2.97 -20.64
C SER A 407 -4.08 2.83 -19.98
N LEU A 408 -4.73 3.94 -19.59
CA LEU A 408 -6.19 3.99 -19.37
C LEU A 408 -6.78 4.69 -20.59
N SER A 409 -7.69 4.03 -21.29
CA SER A 409 -8.58 4.65 -22.26
C SER A 409 -10.01 4.31 -21.89
N ASN A 410 -10.81 5.37 -21.75
CA ASN A 410 -12.27 5.47 -21.77
C ASN A 410 -13.06 4.43 -20.96
N ALA A 411 -13.55 4.88 -19.81
CA ALA A 411 -14.74 4.32 -19.16
C ALA A 411 -15.96 4.72 -19.99
N ASP A 412 -16.24 3.97 -21.05
CA ASP A 412 -17.56 3.88 -21.65
C ASP A 412 -17.60 2.64 -22.56
N SER A 413 -18.67 1.84 -22.41
CA SER A 413 -19.08 0.64 -23.17
C SER A 413 -18.74 -0.76 -22.58
N LEU A 414 -19.75 -1.32 -21.91
CA LEU A 414 -20.01 -2.76 -21.81
C LEU A 414 -20.32 -3.33 -23.21
N SER A 415 -19.52 -4.27 -23.73
CA SER A 415 -19.96 -5.53 -24.40
C SER A 415 -18.89 -6.19 -25.31
N SER A 416 -18.76 -7.51 -25.15
CA SER A 416 -18.18 -8.55 -26.04
C SER A 416 -16.70 -8.48 -26.49
N ILE A 417 -15.93 -9.50 -26.07
CA ILE A 417 -14.55 -9.83 -26.50
C ILE A 417 -14.60 -11.03 -27.48
N PRO A 418 -13.63 -11.15 -28.42
CA PRO A 418 -12.79 -12.34 -28.39
C PRO A 418 -11.28 -12.05 -28.39
N ALA A 419 -10.57 -13.04 -27.85
CA ALA A 419 -9.21 -13.02 -27.35
C ALA A 419 -8.11 -12.92 -28.42
N GLN A 420 -6.94 -12.38 -28.02
CA GLN A 420 -5.62 -12.94 -28.37
C GLN A 420 -4.52 -12.42 -27.42
N GLN A 421 -3.58 -13.32 -27.13
CA GLN A 421 -2.54 -13.28 -26.10
C GLN A 421 -1.20 -12.66 -26.57
N ASN A 422 -0.34 -12.40 -25.56
CA ASN A 422 1.13 -12.33 -25.54
C ASN A 422 1.78 -11.01 -25.96
N ALA A 423 2.89 -10.54 -25.39
CA ALA A 423 3.79 -10.99 -24.32
C ALA A 423 4.74 -9.82 -23.98
N LEU A 424 5.33 -9.79 -22.78
CA LEU A 424 6.70 -9.33 -22.49
C LEU A 424 6.92 -9.32 -20.97
N TYR A 425 7.42 -10.44 -20.42
CA TYR A 425 8.32 -10.51 -19.26
C TYR A 425 8.84 -11.94 -19.21
N THR A 426 10.01 -12.15 -19.81
CA THR A 426 10.72 -13.43 -19.81
C THR A 426 11.65 -13.48 -18.60
N GLN A 427 11.48 -14.46 -17.71
CA GLN A 427 12.61 -15.10 -17.02
C GLN A 427 12.27 -16.55 -16.61
N GLN A 428 13.04 -17.45 -17.22
CA GLN A 428 13.46 -18.82 -16.84
C GLN A 428 12.50 -19.71 -16.03
N GLN A 429 11.83 -20.62 -16.76
CA GLN A 429 11.17 -21.79 -16.21
C GLN A 429 12.18 -22.91 -15.93
N VAL A 430 12.22 -23.39 -14.69
CA VAL A 430 12.73 -24.74 -14.38
C VAL A 430 11.52 -25.67 -14.36
N GLN A 431 11.52 -26.65 -15.28
CA GLN A 431 10.45 -27.64 -15.43
C GLN A 431 10.50 -28.68 -14.30
N ALA A 432 9.39 -28.83 -13.57
CA ALA A 432 9.10 -30.03 -12.80
C ALA A 432 7.69 -30.52 -13.14
N LYS A 433 7.60 -31.82 -13.47
CA LYS A 433 6.44 -32.51 -14.01
C LYS A 433 5.28 -32.59 -13.00
N ASN A 434 4.06 -32.32 -13.48
CA ASN A 434 2.80 -32.63 -12.81
C ASN A 434 2.54 -34.15 -12.75
N GLN A 435 1.93 -34.58 -11.64
CA GLN A 435 1.04 -35.75 -11.58
C GLN A 435 -0.19 -35.44 -10.70
N ASP A 436 -1.34 -35.28 -11.37
CA ASP A 436 -2.68 -35.77 -11.06
C ASP A 436 -3.16 -35.99 -9.60
N SER A 437 -4.17 -35.21 -9.18
CA SER A 437 -5.61 -35.56 -9.26
C SER A 437 -6.51 -35.35 -8.01
N LYS A 438 -7.68 -34.72 -8.28
CA LYS A 438 -9.06 -34.94 -7.76
C LYS A 438 -9.49 -34.50 -6.35
N SER A 439 -10.48 -33.59 -6.32
CA SER A 439 -11.87 -33.82 -5.81
C SER A 439 -12.46 -32.62 -5.05
N PHE A 440 -13.32 -31.85 -5.71
CA PHE A 440 -14.24 -30.88 -5.09
C PHE A 440 -15.26 -31.59 -4.16
N LYS A 441 -15.43 -31.09 -2.93
CA LYS A 441 -16.56 -31.43 -2.05
C LYS A 441 -17.30 -30.16 -1.61
N LYS A 442 -18.63 -30.21 -1.71
CA LYS A 442 -19.62 -29.19 -1.35
C LYS A 442 -19.57 -28.81 0.14
N PRO A 443 -20.03 -27.60 0.53
CA PRO A 443 -20.00 -27.13 1.91
C PRO A 443 -21.00 -27.87 2.82
N LEU A 444 -20.58 -28.13 4.06
CA LEU A 444 -21.39 -28.72 5.14
C LEU A 444 -22.32 -27.67 5.79
N PRO A 445 -23.48 -28.07 6.33
CA PRO A 445 -24.41 -27.16 7.01
C PRO A 445 -23.90 -26.74 8.41
N PRO A 446 -24.40 -25.61 8.95
CA PRO A 446 -23.93 -25.05 10.22
C PRO A 446 -24.36 -25.89 11.45
N PRO A 447 -23.62 -25.80 12.56
CA PRO A 447 -23.87 -26.55 13.78
C PRO A 447 -25.10 -26.03 14.56
N PRO A 448 -25.77 -26.89 15.37
CA PRO A 448 -26.94 -26.51 16.16
C PRO A 448 -26.58 -25.62 17.36
N PRO A 449 -27.53 -24.77 17.82
CA PRO A 449 -27.31 -23.85 18.94
C PRO A 449 -27.19 -24.58 20.30
N PRO A 450 -26.49 -23.98 21.28
CA PRO A 450 -26.25 -24.58 22.59
C PRO A 450 -27.53 -24.69 23.44
N PRO A 451 -27.62 -25.69 24.33
CA PRO A 451 -28.82 -25.93 25.14
C PRO A 451 -29.04 -24.82 26.17
N SER A 452 -30.29 -24.39 26.29
CA SER A 452 -30.76 -23.35 27.22
C SER A 452 -30.57 -23.77 28.68
N ARG A 453 -29.91 -22.89 29.45
CA ARG A 453 -29.66 -23.04 30.88
C ARG A 453 -30.99 -23.12 31.64
N LYS A 454 -31.29 -24.25 32.28
CA LYS A 454 -32.44 -24.40 33.18
C LYS A 454 -32.29 -23.41 34.35
N LYS A 455 -33.28 -22.54 34.52
CA LYS A 455 -33.45 -21.74 35.75
C LYS A 455 -33.76 -22.71 36.89
N HIS A 456 -32.87 -22.80 37.87
CA HIS A 456 -33.21 -23.41 39.16
C HIS A 456 -33.97 -22.37 39.98
N SER A 457 -35.24 -22.65 40.23
CA SER A 457 -36.02 -22.04 41.31
C SER A 457 -35.71 -22.77 42.61
N HIS A 458 -35.15 -22.07 43.59
CA HIS A 458 -35.48 -22.20 45.00
C HIS A 458 -35.01 -20.96 45.75
#